data_AF-A0A5B7I3J2-F1
#
_entry.id   AF-A0A5B7I3J2-F1
#
_cell.length_a   1.000
_cell.length_b   1.000
_cell.length_c   1.000
_cell.angle_alpha   90.00
_cell.angle_beta   90.00
_cell.angle_gamma   90.00
#
_symmetry.space_group_name_H-M   'P 1'
#
loop_
_entity.id
_entity.type
_entity.pdbx_description
1 polymer ?
#
loop_
_entity_poly.entity_id
_entity_poly.type
_entity_poly.pdbx_seq_one_letter_code
_entity_poly.pdbx_strand_id
1 'polypeptide(L)' 'MVREGRMMITYQPLRGRPNFFRLVLQSSQVTSRDLEYFINTIEELAQNSQE' A
#
# COMPACT_ATOMS: atom_id res chain seq x y z
N MET A 1 1.81 -2.40 -7.81
CA MET A 1 2.51 -1.40 -6.94
C MET A 1 3.76 -0.84 -7.61
N VAL A 2 4.95 -1.46 -7.48
CA VAL A 2 6.22 -0.87 -7.97
C VAL A 2 6.40 -0.99 -9.48
N ARG A 3 6.06 -2.14 -10.07
CA ARG A 3 6.20 -2.38 -11.53
C ARG A 3 5.34 -1.44 -12.38
N GLU A 4 4.18 -1.06 -11.86
CA GLU A 4 3.24 -0.16 -12.54
C GLU A 4 3.45 1.32 -12.18
N GLY A 5 4.33 1.62 -11.22
CA GLY A 5 4.61 2.99 -10.78
C GLY A 5 3.45 3.73 -10.11
N ARG A 6 2.34 3.04 -9.78
CA ARG A 6 1.13 3.66 -9.24
C ARG A 6 1.28 4.19 -7.80
N MET A 7 2.01 3.46 -6.96
CA MET A 7 2.22 3.81 -5.54
C MET A 7 3.41 3.04 -4.94
N MET A 8 4.00 3.58 -3.87
CA MET A 8 5.05 2.93 -3.09
C MET A 8 4.72 2.96 -1.59
N ILE A 9 4.70 1.78 -0.96
CA ILE A 9 4.54 1.62 0.49
C ILE A 9 5.59 0.61 0.99
N THR A 10 6.17 0.89 2.16
CA THR A 10 7.09 -0.04 2.81
C THR A 10 6.34 -1.15 3.53
N TYR A 11 6.85 -2.38 3.48
CA TYR A 11 6.42 -3.47 4.35
C TYR A 11 7.60 -3.97 5.19
N GLN A 12 7.33 -4.41 6.41
CA GLN A 12 8.34 -4.99 7.29
C GLN A 12 7.73 -5.96 8.31
N PRO A 13 8.50 -6.91 8.86
CA PRO A 13 8.07 -7.74 9.98
C PRO A 13 8.16 -6.97 11.31
N LEU A 14 7.50 -7.47 12.35
CA LEU A 14 7.61 -6.90 13.71
C LEU A 14 7.66 -7.98 14.79
N ARG A 15 8.83 -8.12 15.44
CA ARG A 15 9.04 -8.99 16.63
C ARG A 15 8.39 -10.38 16.51
N GLY A 16 8.66 -11.07 15.40
CA GLY A 16 8.13 -12.41 15.11
C GLY A 16 6.74 -12.43 14.45
N ARG A 17 6.13 -11.27 14.21
CA ARG A 17 4.90 -11.16 13.40
C ARG A 17 5.25 -11.09 11.91
N PRO A 18 4.39 -11.66 11.03
CA PRO A 18 4.55 -11.55 9.59
C PRO A 18 4.64 -10.12 9.08
N ASN A 19 5.05 -9.99 7.82
CA ASN A 19 5.12 -8.70 7.15
C ASN A 19 3.76 -8.00 7.14
N PHE A 20 3.77 -6.71 7.44
CA PHE A 20 2.60 -5.83 7.31
C PHE A 20 3.01 -4.55 6.58
N PHE A 21 2.04 -3.88 5.97
CA PHE A 21 2.25 -2.59 5.32
C PHE A 21 2.34 -1.47 6.36
N ARG A 22 3.33 -0.60 6.21
CA ARG A 22 3.47 0.62 7.00
C ARG A 22 3.25 1.83 6.12
N LEU A 23 2.07 2.42 6.25
CA LEU A 23 1.73 3.70 5.66
C LEU A 23 2.21 4.85 6.55
N VAL A 24 2.97 5.78 5.98
CA VAL A 24 3.42 7.00 6.65
C VAL A 24 2.99 8.19 5.82
N LEU A 25 2.13 9.04 6.38
CA LEU A 25 1.63 10.25 5.71
C LEU A 25 2.46 11.44 6.20
N GLN A 26 3.25 12.03 5.31
CA GLN A 26 4.09 13.19 5.64
C GLN A 26 3.76 14.43 4.81
N SER A 27 3.17 14.27 3.62
CA SER A 27 2.79 15.39 2.77
C SER A 27 1.43 15.95 3.19
N SER A 28 1.33 17.27 3.31
CA SER A 28 0.07 17.99 3.55
C SER A 28 -0.88 17.97 2.35
N GLN A 29 -0.40 17.53 1.18
CA GLN A 29 -1.21 17.41 -0.03
C GLN A 29 -2.00 16.11 -0.10
N VAL A 30 -1.77 15.17 0.82
CA VAL A 30 -2.53 13.92 0.86
C VAL A 30 -3.98 14.21 1.26
N THR A 31 -4.90 13.77 0.42
CA THR A 31 -6.34 13.90 0.60
C THR A 31 -6.98 12.56 0.96
N SER A 32 -8.24 12.59 1.41
CA SER A 32 -9.00 11.36 1.66
C SER A 32 -9.15 10.49 0.41
N ARG A 33 -9.26 11.10 -0.77
CA ARG A 33 -9.33 10.38 -2.05
C ARG A 33 -8.06 9.58 -2.31
N ASP A 34 -6.90 10.10 -1.92
CA ASP A 34 -5.64 9.37 -2.06
C ASP A 34 -5.66 8.14 -1.15
N LEU A 35 -6.16 8.25 0.09
CA LEU A 35 -6.30 7.10 1.01
C LEU A 35 -7.26 6.03 0.49
N GLU A 36 -8.38 6.43 -0.12
CA GLU A 36 -9.29 5.50 -0.80
C GLU A 36 -8.58 4.79 -1.97
N TYR A 37 -7.81 5.54 -2.77
CA TYR A 37 -7.00 4.97 -3.84
C TYR A 37 -5.95 3.98 -3.32
N PHE A 38 -5.34 4.26 -2.17
CA PHE A 38 -4.38 3.36 -1.51
C PHE A 38 -5.00 1.98 -1.21
N ILE A 39 -6.21 1.96 -0.66
CA ILE A 39 -6.91 0.72 -0.29
C ILE A 39 -7.33 -0.05 -1.54
N ASN A 40 -8.00 0.63 -2.49
CA ASN A 40 -8.48 0.00 -3.71
C ASN A 40 -7.35 -0.65 -4.52
N THR A 41 -6.21 0.04 -4.62
CA THR A 41 -5.05 -0.49 -5.36
C THR A 41 -4.47 -1.73 -4.70
N ILE A 42 -4.46 -1.81 -3.36
CA ILE A 42 -4.02 -3.02 -2.64
C ILE A 42 -4.97 -4.19 -2.92
N GLU A 43 -6.29 -3.94 -2.89
CA GLU A 43 -7.30 -4.97 -3.17
C GLU A 43 -7.21 -5.48 -4.61
N GLU A 44 -7.11 -4.58 -5.59
CA GLU A 44 -6.92 -4.94 -7.00
C GLU A 44 -5.67 -5.79 -7.21
N LEU A 45 -4.54 -5.39 -6.62
CA LEU A 45 -3.29 -6.14 -6.73
C LEU A 45 -3.40 -7.51 -6.05
N ALA A 46 -4.10 -7.62 -4.93
CA ALA A 46 -4.30 -8.89 -4.26
C ALA A 46 -5.14 -9.86 -5.12
N GLN A 47 -6.17 -9.37 -5.81
CA GLN A 47 -6.98 -10.17 -6.74
C GLN A 47 -6.15 -10.63 -7.94
N ASN A 48 -5.34 -9.74 -8.52
CA ASN A 48 -4.49 -10.05 -9.67
C ASN A 48 -3.25 -10.91 -9.32
N SER A 49 -2.97 -11.11 -8.03
CA SER A 49 -1.84 -11.95 -7.57
C SER A 49 -2.19 -13.45 -7.46
N GLN A 50 -3.42 -13.86 -7.82
CA GLN A 50 -3.85 -15.26 -7.80
C GLN A 50 -3.72 -16.00 -9.15
N GLU A 51 -3.07 -15.39 -10.16
CA GLU A 51 -2.58 -16.06 -11.37
C GLU A 51 -1.11 -16.49 -11.22
#